data_AF-A0A0L6UEU7-F1
#
_entry.id   AF-A0A0L6UEU7-F1
#
_cell.length_a   1.000
_cell.length_b   1.000
_cell.length_c   1.000
_cell.angle_alpha   90.00
_cell.angle_beta   90.00
_cell.angle_gamma   90.00
#
_symmetry.space_group_name_H-M   'P 1'
#
loop_
_entity.id
_entity.type
_entity.pdbx_description
1 polymer ?
#
loop_
_entity_poly.entity_id
_entity_poly.type
_entity_poly.pdbx_seq_one_letter_code
_entity_poly.pdbx_strand_id
1 'polypeptide(L)' 'MVTGLIASLRSIETLPKPKQDQRWLKNTRGITLSCTEGKILLTILSTKISKKSEKDNFFSKPQAGFRKGR' A
#
# COMPACT_ATOMS: atom_id res chain seq x y z
N MET A 1 -5.90 -19.53 16.26
CA MET A 1 -5.75 -18.32 17.08
C MET A 1 -4.95 -17.18 16.44
N VAL A 2 -4.01 -17.44 15.51
CA VAL A 2 -3.21 -16.38 14.86
C VAL A 2 -4.01 -15.56 13.84
N THR A 3 -4.98 -16.17 13.16
CA THR A 3 -5.84 -15.50 12.16
C THR A 3 -6.78 -14.46 12.78
N GLY A 4 -7.26 -14.66 14.01
CA GLY A 4 -8.14 -13.72 14.71
C GLY A 4 -7.43 -12.44 15.18
N LEU A 5 -6.18 -12.54 15.63
CA LEU A 5 -5.39 -11.38 16.03
C LEU A 5 -5.06 -10.46 14.84
N ILE A 6 -4.85 -11.05 13.66
CA ILE A 6 -4.56 -10.31 12.42
C ILE A 6 -5.80 -9.55 11.89
N ALA A 7 -7.00 -10.10 12.09
CA ALA A 7 -8.25 -9.43 11.73
C ALA A 7 -8.52 -8.20 12.61
N SER A 8 -8.09 -8.22 13.88
CA SER A 8 -8.25 -7.10 14.82
C SER A 8 -7.41 -5.85 14.45
N LEU A 9 -6.34 -6.00 13.66
CA LEU A 9 -5.40 -4.92 13.36
C LEU A 9 -5.64 -4.22 12.02
N ARG A 10 -6.73 -4.55 11.30
CA ARG A 10 -7.01 -4.03 9.96
C ARG A 10 -8.50 -3.72 9.75
N SER A 11 -8.82 -2.47 9.42
CA SER A 11 -10.14 -2.08 8.87
C SER A 11 -10.10 -2.05 7.34
N ILE A 12 -11.21 -2.36 6.68
CA ILE A 12 -11.37 -2.18 5.23
C ILE A 12 -12.35 -1.04 5.01
N GLU A 13 -11.86 0.05 4.41
CA GLU A 13 -12.68 1.19 3.99
C GLU A 13 -12.95 1.11 2.49
N THR A 14 -14.16 1.45 2.06
CA THR A 14 -14.49 1.56 0.64
C THR A 14 -14.56 3.02 0.23
N LEU A 15 -13.74 3.41 -0.74
CA LEU A 15 -13.71 4.78 -1.24
C LEU A 15 -14.03 4.83 -2.74
N PRO A 16 -14.72 5.86 -3.24
CA PRO A 16 -14.86 6.06 -4.68
C PRO A 16 -13.50 6.40 -5.31
N LYS A 17 -13.30 5.93 -6.55
CA LYS A 17 -12.18 6.36 -7.41
C LYS A 17 -12.47 7.79 -7.89
N PRO A 18 -11.44 8.66 -7.96
CA PRO A 18 -11.63 10.05 -8.36
C PRO A 18 -12.14 10.14 -9.80
N LYS A 19 -13.03 11.10 -10.06
CA LYS A 19 -13.59 11.40 -11.40
C LYS A 19 -14.35 10.24 -12.07
N GLN A 20 -14.90 9.30 -11.28
CA GLN A 20 -15.73 8.21 -11.76
C GLN A 20 -17.12 8.24 -11.09
N ASP A 21 -18.11 7.64 -11.75
CA ASP A 21 -19.46 7.54 -11.20
C ASP A 21 -19.45 6.66 -9.95
N GLN A 22 -19.85 7.24 -8.81
CA GLN A 22 -19.88 6.59 -7.51
C GLN A 22 -20.97 5.52 -7.38
N ARG A 23 -22.00 5.55 -8.24
CA ARG A 23 -23.09 4.56 -8.23
C ARG A 23 -22.65 3.20 -8.76
N TRP A 24 -21.54 3.15 -9.48
CA TRP A 24 -20.98 1.90 -10.01
C TRP A 24 -19.99 1.29 -9.01
N LEU A 25 -20.32 0.11 -8.48
CA LEU A 25 -19.47 -0.61 -7.51
C LEU A 25 -18.04 -0.84 -8.03
N LYS A 26 -17.85 -1.08 -9.33
CA LYS A 26 -16.52 -1.23 -9.96
C LYS A 26 -15.64 0.03 -9.86
N ASN A 27 -16.26 1.19 -9.64
CA ASN A 27 -15.60 2.47 -9.47
C ASN A 27 -15.24 2.77 -8.01
N THR A 28 -15.43 1.81 -7.11
CA THR A 28 -14.94 1.88 -5.74
C THR A 28 -13.59 1.17 -5.60
N ARG A 29 -12.85 1.49 -4.54
CA ARG A 29 -11.61 0.84 -4.14
C ARG A 29 -11.69 0.49 -2.66
N GLY A 30 -11.29 -0.73 -2.32
CA GLY A 30 -11.03 -1.12 -0.94
C GLY A 30 -9.67 -0.58 -0.51
N ILE A 31 -9.61 0.03 0.66
CA ILE A 31 -8.37 0.45 1.33
C ILE A 31 -8.30 -0.28 2.66
N THR A 32 -7.21 -1.02 2.85
CA THR A 32 -6.92 -1.65 4.13
C THR A 32 -6.18 -0.66 5.02
N LEU A 33 -6.80 -0.25 6.12
CA LEU A 33 -6.18 0.56 7.15
C LEU A 33 -5.55 -0.35 8.20
N SER A 34 -4.22 -0.41 8.23
CA SER A 34 -3.48 -1.03 9.32
C SER A 34 -3.49 -0.14 10.56
N CYS A 35 -3.37 -0.74 11.75
CA CYS A 35 -3.06 -0.01 12.99
C CYS A 35 -1.75 0.80 12.87
N THR A 36 -1.57 1.77 13.76
CA THR A 36 -0.42 2.69 13.75
C THR A 36 0.91 1.94 13.84
N GLU A 37 1.03 0.97 14.74
CA GLU A 37 2.23 0.14 14.90
C GLU A 37 2.53 -0.62 13.60
N GLY A 38 1.48 -1.16 12.96
CA GLY A 38 1.59 -1.84 11.68
C GLY A 38 2.09 -0.91 10.57
N LYS A 39 1.62 0.34 10.51
CA LYS A 39 2.10 1.34 9.54
C LYS A 39 3.57 1.69 9.76
N ILE A 40 4.01 1.85 11.01
CA ILE A 40 5.41 2.12 11.36
C ILE A 40 6.29 0.96 10.88
N LEU A 41 5.91 -0.28 11.20
CA LEU A 41 6.66 -1.46 10.79
C LEU A 41 6.76 -1.57 9.26
N LEU A 42 5.63 -1.39 8.55
CA LEU A 42 5.59 -1.40 7.09
C LEU A 42 6.49 -0.31 6.48
N THR A 43 6.56 0.86 7.10
CA THR A 43 7.42 1.98 6.65
C THR A 43 8.90 1.63 6.78
N ILE A 44 9.31 1.03 7.91
CA ILE A 44 10.69 0.58 8.13
C ILE A 44 11.07 -0.48 7.09
N LEU A 45 10.21 -1.47 6.87
CA LEU A 45 10.43 -2.53 5.89
C LEU A 45 10.52 -1.97 4.46
N SER A 46 9.56 -1.13 4.07
CA SER A 46 9.53 -0.47 2.76
C SER A 46 10.81 0.33 2.50
N THR A 47 11.29 1.08 3.51
CA THR A 47 12.53 1.84 3.40
C THR A 47 13.75 0.96 3.15
N LYS A 48 13.87 -0.17 3.88
CA LYS A 48 14.98 -1.11 3.72
C LYS A 48 14.95 -1.77 2.34
N ILE A 49 13.78 -2.23 1.91
CA ILE A 49 13.59 -2.90 0.61
C ILE A 49 13.89 -1.92 -0.52
N SER A 50 13.32 -0.72 -0.49
CA SER A 50 13.54 0.31 -1.51
C SER A 50 15.03 0.63 -1.69
N LYS A 51 15.76 0.87 -0.61
CA LYS A 51 17.21 1.12 -0.66
C LYS A 51 17.99 -0.03 -1.31
N LYS A 52 17.64 -1.27 -0.98
CA LYS A 52 18.28 -2.46 -1.56
C LYS A 52 17.96 -2.61 -3.04
N SER A 53 16.68 -2.54 -3.42
CA SER A 53 16.24 -2.68 -4.81
C SER A 53 16.84 -1.61 -5.74
N GLU A 54 17.00 -0.38 -5.25
CA GLU A 54 17.68 0.69 -6.01
C GLU A 54 19.18 0.39 -6.18
N LYS A 55 19.87 -0.04 -5.12
CA LYS A 55 21.30 -0.42 -5.18
C LYS A 55 21.54 -1.56 -6.18
N ASP A 56 20.61 -2.52 -6.23
CA ASP A 56 20.71 -3.69 -7.09
C ASP A 56 20.25 -3.40 -8.55
N ASN A 57 19.91 -2.14 -8.89
CA ASN A 57 19.32 -1.74 -10.17
C ASN A 57 18.11 -2.61 -10.57
N PHE A 58 17.33 -3.04 -9.58
CA PHE A 58 16.23 -4.00 -9.77
C PHE A 58 15.11 -3.45 -10.70
N PHE A 59 14.87 -2.14 -10.67
CA PHE A 59 13.79 -1.52 -11.42
C PHE A 59 14.22 -1.09 -12.82
N SER A 60 13.42 -1.47 -13.81
CA SER A 60 13.58 -0.99 -15.19
C SER A 60 13.19 0.49 -15.32
N LYS A 61 13.72 1.18 -16.34
CA LYS A 61 13.43 2.61 -16.60
C LYS A 61 11.93 2.95 -16.70
N PRO A 62 11.05 2.11 -17.30
CA PRO A 62 9.60 2.39 -17.36
C PRO A 62 8.89 2.38 -16.01
N GLN A 63 9.47 1.76 -14.98
CA GLN A 63 8.88 1.64 -13.64
C GLN A 63 9.22 2.86 -12.76
N ALA A 64 8.95 4.07 -13.27
CA ALA A 64 9.38 5.32 -12.63
C ALA A 64 8.46 5.78 -11.47
N GLY A 65 7.19 5.39 -11.49
CA GLY A 65 6.21 5.81 -10.48
C GLY A 65 6.66 5.42 -9.06
N PHE A 66 6.53 6.37 -8.12
CA PHE A 66 6.84 6.21 -6.69
C PHE A 66 8.32 5.99 -6.34
N ARG A 67 9.26 6.16 -7.29
CA ARG A 67 10.70 6.14 -7.02
C ARG A 67 11.20 7.52 -6.61
N LYS A 68 12.24 7.55 -5.77
CA LYS A 68 12.84 8.82 -5.31
C LYS A 68 13.47 9.55 -6.51
N GLY A 69 13.04 10.79 -6.76
CA GLY A 69 13.58 11.64 -7.83
C GLY A 69 13.01 11.35 -9.23
N ARG A 70 11.85 10.68 -9.31
CA ARG A 70 11.10 10.42 -10.54
C ARG A 70 9.65 10.87 -10.41
#